data_AF-A0A3D1ATQ6-F1
#
_entry.id   AF-A0A3D1ATQ6-F1
#
_cell.length_a   1.000
_cell.length_b   1.000
_cell.length_c   1.000
_cell.angle_alpha   90.00
_cell.angle_beta   90.00
_cell.angle_gamma   90.00
#
_symmetry.space_group_name_H-M   'P 1'
#
loop_
_entity.id
_entity.type
_entity.pdbx_description
1 polymer ?
#
loop_
_entity_poly.entity_id
_entity_poly.type
_entity_poly.pdbx_seq_one_letter_code
_entity_poly.pdbx_strand_id
1 'polypeptide(L)'
;MEKSKFTPSAPVKSLTSTREASDGGVKVTTTGERADGTPINASYTAKYDGKEYPVTGAPYDTIAIKKANANTYTAKLKNKGDKYSTTARSVISKDGKTMTTTNNGTDGKGDPISFTMVYEKQ
;
A
#
# COMPACT_ATOMS: atom_id res chain seq x y z
N MET A 1 4.38 -8.32 -10.54
CA MET A 1 3.25 -7.49 -11.03
C MET A 1 2.24 -8.27 -11.85
N GLU A 2 2.64 -9.31 -12.57
CA GLU A 2 1.83 -10.07 -13.54
C GLU A 2 0.46 -10.56 -13.03
N LYS A 3 0.28 -10.73 -11.71
CA LYS A 3 -0.97 -11.17 -11.08
C LYS A 3 -1.87 -10.06 -10.52
N SER A 4 -1.47 -8.78 -10.60
CA SER A 4 -2.24 -7.66 -10.03
C SER A 4 -3.36 -7.20 -10.96
N LYS A 5 -4.52 -6.80 -10.40
CA LYS A 5 -5.69 -6.31 -11.15
C LYS A 5 -5.99 -4.87 -10.77
N PHE A 6 -6.14 -4.00 -11.76
CA PHE A 6 -6.45 -2.58 -11.58
C PHE A 6 -7.67 -2.20 -12.43
N THR A 7 -8.54 -1.37 -11.88
CA THR A 7 -9.73 -0.84 -12.58
C THR A 7 -9.83 0.65 -12.28
N PRO A 8 -9.86 1.56 -13.30
CA PRO A 8 -10.00 1.33 -14.75
C PRO A 8 -8.68 1.06 -15.52
N SER A 9 -7.51 1.42 -14.99
CA SER A 9 -6.20 1.09 -15.56
C SER A 9 -5.13 0.98 -14.47
N ALA A 10 -4.00 0.31 -14.76
CA ALA A 10 -2.91 0.21 -13.81
C ALA A 10 -2.21 1.58 -13.67
N PRO A 11 -2.17 2.20 -12.47
CA PRO A 11 -1.49 3.48 -12.28
C PRO A 11 0.04 3.33 -12.28
N VAL A 12 0.54 2.09 -12.30
CA VAL A 12 1.95 1.73 -12.16
C VAL A 12 2.35 0.70 -13.22
N LYS A 13 3.57 0.83 -13.73
CA LYS A 13 4.19 -0.08 -14.70
C LYS A 13 5.07 -1.13 -14.02
N SER A 14 5.78 -0.74 -12.97
CA SER A 14 6.61 -1.61 -12.14
C SER A 14 6.60 -1.12 -10.69
N LEU A 15 6.74 -2.04 -9.73
CA LEU A 15 6.70 -1.74 -8.31
C LEU A 15 7.34 -2.88 -7.53
N THR A 16 8.31 -2.53 -6.70
CA THR A 16 9.01 -3.40 -5.77
C THR A 16 8.77 -2.84 -4.38
N SER A 17 8.29 -3.68 -3.46
CA SER A 17 8.03 -3.29 -2.07
C SER A 17 8.94 -4.10 -1.15
N THR A 18 9.95 -3.46 -0.60
CA THR A 18 10.85 -4.03 0.40
C THR A 18 10.26 -3.78 1.79
N ARG A 19 10.16 -4.83 2.59
CA ARG A 19 9.58 -4.79 3.93
C ARG A 19 10.56 -5.34 4.95
N GLU A 20 10.93 -4.49 5.91
CA GLU A 20 11.84 -4.83 6.99
C GLU A 20 11.05 -4.81 8.31
N ALA A 21 11.30 -5.78 9.18
CA ALA A 21 10.70 -5.75 10.51
C ALA A 21 11.18 -4.51 11.29
N SER A 22 10.27 -3.86 11.99
CA SER A 22 10.58 -2.78 12.93
C SER A 22 9.92 -3.08 14.28
N ASP A 23 10.26 -2.32 15.33
CA ASP A 23 9.68 -2.49 16.67
C ASP A 23 8.14 -2.43 16.63
N GLY A 24 7.49 -3.58 16.84
CA GLY A 24 6.03 -3.74 16.79
C GLY A 24 5.38 -3.40 15.44
N GLY A 25 6.16 -3.40 14.35
CA GLY A 25 5.73 -2.79 13.09
C GLY A 25 6.51 -3.25 11.85
N VAL A 26 6.52 -2.37 10.85
CA VAL A 26 7.22 -2.58 9.59
C VAL A 26 7.78 -1.25 9.07
N LYS A 27 9.00 -1.32 8.53
CA LYS A 27 9.55 -0.31 7.63
C LYS A 27 9.35 -0.79 6.20
N VAL A 28 8.77 0.06 5.36
CA VAL A 28 8.47 -0.25 3.97
C VAL A 28 9.13 0.78 3.08
N THR A 29 9.82 0.29 2.05
CA THR A 29 10.31 1.09 0.94
C THR A 29 9.68 0.55 -0.33
N THR A 30 9.11 1.43 -1.14
CA THR A 30 8.47 1.09 -2.40
C THR A 30 9.12 1.88 -3.52
N THR A 31 9.71 1.16 -4.47
CA THR A 31 10.31 1.73 -5.67
C THR A 31 9.61 1.22 -6.91
N GLY A 32 9.68 1.96 -8.02
CA GLY A 32 9.05 1.53 -9.27
C GLY A 32 8.85 2.67 -10.26
N GLU A 33 7.96 2.46 -11.21
CA GLU A 33 7.63 3.42 -12.26
C GLU A 33 6.11 3.50 -12.41
N ARG A 34 5.57 4.71 -12.45
CA ARG A 34 4.17 4.97 -12.77
C ARG A 34 3.89 4.68 -14.25
N ALA A 35 2.62 4.59 -14.63
CA ALA A 35 2.24 4.42 -16.03
C ALA A 35 2.70 5.60 -16.92
N ASP A 36 2.86 6.79 -16.35
CA ASP A 36 3.37 7.99 -17.02
C ASP A 36 4.91 8.10 -17.06
N GLY A 37 5.64 7.09 -16.57
CA GLY A 37 7.10 7.09 -16.50
C GLY A 37 7.68 7.77 -15.25
N THR A 38 6.86 8.36 -14.38
CA THR A 38 7.34 9.00 -13.15
C THR A 38 7.92 7.95 -12.20
N PRO A 39 9.15 8.14 -11.67
CA PRO A 39 9.72 7.22 -10.69
C PRO A 39 8.92 7.25 -9.38
N ILE A 40 8.70 6.07 -8.82
CA ILE A 40 8.09 5.89 -7.50
C ILE A 40 9.23 5.67 -6.52
N ASN A 41 9.26 6.47 -5.46
CA ASN A 41 10.19 6.31 -4.34
C ASN A 41 9.44 6.68 -3.06
N ALA A 42 8.66 5.74 -2.52
CA ALA A 42 7.88 5.94 -1.32
C ALA A 42 8.47 5.17 -0.14
N SER A 43 8.40 5.74 1.06
CA SER A 43 8.85 5.06 2.28
C SER A 43 8.05 5.46 3.50
N TYR A 44 7.95 4.53 4.45
CA TYR A 44 7.38 4.78 5.78
C TYR A 44 7.88 3.75 6.79
N THR A 45 7.72 4.08 8.07
CA THR A 45 7.84 3.13 9.19
C THR A 45 6.61 3.28 10.07
N ALA A 46 5.88 2.19 10.29
CA ALA A 46 4.61 2.21 11.01
C ALA A 46 4.49 1.00 11.93
N LYS A 47 3.89 1.21 13.11
CA LYS A 47 3.48 0.11 14.01
C LYS A 47 2.13 -0.47 13.58
N TYR A 48 1.85 -1.70 14.00
CA TYR A 48 0.56 -2.36 13.74
C TYR A 48 -0.55 -1.99 14.75
N ASP A 49 -0.44 -0.82 15.39
CA ASP A 49 -1.32 -0.35 16.47
C ASP A 49 -2.52 0.48 15.97
N GLY A 50 -2.59 0.74 14.66
CA GLY A 50 -3.67 1.51 14.04
C GLY A 50 -3.52 3.03 14.16
N LYS A 51 -2.38 3.55 14.62
CA LYS A 51 -2.09 4.98 14.64
C LYS A 51 -1.57 5.46 13.29
N GLU A 52 -1.74 6.75 13.00
CA GLU A 52 -1.23 7.38 11.79
C GLU A 52 0.27 7.65 11.90
N TYR A 53 1.01 7.21 10.89
CA TYR A 53 2.44 7.43 10.72
C TYR A 53 2.70 8.20 9.42
N PRO A 54 3.71 9.08 9.37
CA PRO A 54 4.03 9.85 8.18
C PRO A 54 4.57 8.96 7.06
N VAL A 55 4.31 9.38 5.83
CA VAL A 55 4.76 8.73 4.61
C VAL A 55 5.47 9.75 3.75
N THR A 56 6.56 9.34 3.11
CA THR A 56 7.32 10.16 2.17
C THR A 56 7.17 9.60 0.75
N GLY A 57 7.07 10.49 -0.25
CA GLY A 57 7.14 10.11 -1.68
C GLY A 57 5.94 9.31 -2.22
N ALA A 58 4.81 9.35 -1.50
CA ALA A 58 3.55 8.75 -1.90
C ALA A 58 2.49 9.83 -2.17
N PRO A 59 1.38 9.53 -2.87
CA PRO A 59 0.26 10.47 -3.04
C PRO A 59 -0.54 10.72 -1.74
N TYR A 60 -0.17 10.06 -0.63
CA TYR A 60 -0.79 10.20 0.68
C TYR A 60 0.29 10.56 1.72
N ASP A 61 -0.09 11.34 2.72
CA ASP A 61 0.82 11.84 3.75
C ASP A 61 0.94 10.88 4.94
N THR A 62 -0.09 10.06 5.15
CA THR A 62 -0.17 9.19 6.33
C THR A 62 -0.66 7.79 6.01
N ILE A 63 -0.16 6.85 6.81
CA ILE A 63 -0.62 5.47 6.83
C ILE A 63 -0.87 5.03 8.27
N ALA A 64 -1.99 4.36 8.50
CA ALA A 64 -2.30 3.70 9.77
C ALA A 64 -2.52 2.22 9.54
N ILE A 65 -1.67 1.37 10.12
CA ILE A 65 -1.74 -0.08 9.92
C ILE A 65 -2.22 -0.75 11.21
N LYS A 66 -3.18 -1.66 11.08
CA LYS A 66 -3.69 -2.47 12.19
C LYS A 66 -3.64 -3.95 11.84
N LYS A 67 -3.11 -4.76 12.74
CA LYS A 67 -3.19 -6.23 12.63
C LYS A 67 -4.63 -6.68 12.93
N ALA A 68 -5.28 -7.31 11.95
CA ALA A 68 -6.63 -7.84 12.10
C ALA A 68 -6.62 -9.29 12.61
N ASN A 69 -5.68 -10.11 12.13
CA ASN A 69 -5.39 -11.45 12.63
C ASN A 69 -3.95 -11.86 12.26
N ALA A 70 -3.57 -13.13 12.50
CA ALA A 70 -2.20 -13.62 12.27
C ALA A 70 -1.66 -13.30 10.85
N ASN A 71 -2.50 -13.42 9.83
CA ASN A 71 -2.11 -13.28 8.43
C ASN A 71 -2.81 -12.13 7.71
N THR A 72 -3.59 -11.32 8.41
CA THR A 72 -4.38 -10.22 7.83
C THR A 72 -4.07 -8.91 8.52
N TYR A 73 -3.79 -7.90 7.69
CA TYR A 73 -3.57 -6.52 8.11
C TYR A 73 -4.56 -5.62 7.38
N THR A 74 -4.93 -4.53 8.05
CA THR A 74 -5.71 -3.45 7.45
C THR A 74 -4.89 -2.17 7.50
N ALA A 75 -5.02 -1.33 6.48
CA ALA A 75 -4.41 -0.01 6.49
C ALA A 75 -5.41 1.07 6.08
N LYS A 76 -5.21 2.28 6.60
CA LYS A 76 -5.86 3.50 6.13
C LYS A 76 -4.78 4.44 5.61
N LEU A 77 -4.97 4.94 4.40
CA LEU A 77 -4.05 5.84 3.71
C LEU A 77 -4.80 7.15 3.49
N LYS A 78 -4.20 8.27 3.86
CA LYS A 78 -4.82 9.59 3.72
C LYS A 78 -3.80 10.63 3.30
N ASN A 79 -4.23 11.50 2.40
CA ASN A 79 -3.62 12.81 2.20
C ASN A 79 -4.35 13.83 3.09
N LYS A 80 -3.63 14.75 3.72
CA LYS A 80 -4.20 15.79 4.59
C LYS A 80 -4.61 17.05 3.83
N GLY A 81 -4.14 17.21 2.58
CA GLY A 81 -4.39 18.37 1.74
C GLY A 81 -5.43 18.15 0.63
N ASP A 82 -5.87 16.92 0.36
CA ASP A 82 -6.86 16.62 -0.68
C ASP A 82 -7.86 15.51 -0.28
N LYS A 83 -8.64 15.02 -1.27
CA LYS A 83 -9.69 14.02 -1.06
C LYS A 83 -9.19 12.57 -1.06
N TYR A 84 -7.89 12.33 -1.18
CA TYR A 84 -7.32 11.00 -1.23
C TYR A 84 -7.53 10.29 0.11
N SER A 85 -8.32 9.23 0.09
CA SER A 85 -8.60 8.39 1.25
C SER A 85 -8.85 6.97 0.81
N THR A 86 -7.96 6.06 1.20
CA THR A 86 -8.02 4.65 0.80
C THR A 86 -7.94 3.74 2.01
N THR A 87 -8.73 2.67 1.99
CA THR A 87 -8.60 1.54 2.90
C THR A 87 -7.97 0.37 2.17
N ALA A 88 -7.05 -0.32 2.83
CA ALA A 88 -6.39 -1.50 2.30
C ALA A 88 -6.61 -2.69 3.22
N ARG A 89 -6.80 -3.87 2.64
CA ARG A 89 -6.76 -5.15 3.35
C ARG A 89 -5.69 -6.02 2.72
N SER A 90 -4.66 -6.34 3.48
CA SER A 90 -3.56 -7.23 3.08
C SER A 90 -3.72 -8.60 3.73
N VAL A 91 -3.72 -9.65 2.91
CA VAL A 91 -3.77 -11.04 3.33
C VAL A 91 -2.50 -11.74 2.87
N ILE A 92 -1.78 -12.35 3.81
CA ILE A 92 -0.59 -13.15 3.57
C ILE A 92 -1.02 -14.62 3.47
N SER A 93 -0.55 -15.33 2.45
CA SER A 93 -0.80 -16.76 2.25
C SER A 93 -0.23 -17.58 3.42
N LYS A 94 -0.78 -18.78 3.64
CA LYS A 94 -0.35 -19.65 4.76
C LYS A 94 1.15 -19.99 4.72
N ASP A 95 1.72 -20.10 3.53
CA ASP A 95 3.14 -20.37 3.29
C ASP A 95 4.03 -19.10 3.38
N GLY A 96 3.44 -17.92 3.59
CA GLY A 96 4.16 -16.65 3.68
C GLY A 96 4.78 -16.15 2.37
N LYS A 97 4.47 -16.78 1.23
CA LYS A 97 5.09 -16.47 -0.07
C LYS A 97 4.34 -15.42 -0.87
N THR A 98 3.06 -15.24 -0.61
CA THR A 98 2.20 -14.32 -1.38
C THR A 98 1.47 -13.38 -0.44
N MET A 99 1.45 -12.10 -0.78
CA MET A 99 0.62 -11.11 -0.12
C MET A 99 -0.33 -10.48 -1.14
N THR A 100 -1.63 -10.58 -0.87
CA THR A 100 -2.67 -9.94 -1.68
C THR A 100 -3.20 -8.74 -0.92
N THR A 101 -3.16 -7.55 -1.54
CA THR A 101 -3.69 -6.32 -0.96
C THR A 101 -4.82 -5.77 -1.81
N THR A 102 -6.01 -5.69 -1.26
CA THR A 102 -7.19 -5.07 -1.90
C THR A 102 -7.38 -3.67 -1.34
N ASN A 103 -7.46 -2.69 -2.23
CA ASN A 103 -7.62 -1.28 -1.90
C ASN A 103 -8.96 -0.76 -2.42
N ASN A 104 -9.66 0.03 -1.60
CA ASN A 104 -10.88 0.73 -1.97
C ASN A 104 -10.89 2.12 -1.35
N GLY A 105 -11.28 3.13 -2.12
CA GLY A 105 -11.31 4.51 -1.64
C GLY A 105 -11.54 5.52 -2.75
N THR A 106 -11.01 6.72 -2.54
CA THR A 106 -11.01 7.83 -3.49
C THR A 106 -9.59 8.28 -3.78
N ASP A 107 -9.35 8.74 -5.01
CA ASP A 107 -8.11 9.41 -5.37
C ASP A 107 -8.09 10.89 -4.93
N GLY A 108 -7.04 11.64 -5.28
CA GLY A 108 -6.90 13.06 -4.93
C GLY A 108 -7.93 13.98 -5.58
N LYS A 109 -8.57 13.56 -6.68
CA LYS A 109 -9.68 14.27 -7.33
C LYS A 109 -11.03 13.96 -6.67
N GLY A 110 -11.08 12.87 -5.90
CA GLY A 110 -12.29 12.36 -5.27
C GLY A 110 -12.98 11.27 -6.09
N ASP A 111 -12.37 10.82 -7.19
CA ASP A 111 -12.91 9.75 -8.02
C ASP A 111 -12.74 8.40 -7.30
N PRO A 112 -13.72 7.49 -7.37
CA PRO A 112 -13.64 6.20 -6.71
C PRO A 112 -12.56 5.33 -7.35
N ILE A 113 -11.72 4.71 -6.51
CA ILE A 113 -10.68 3.79 -6.93
C ILE A 113 -10.83 2.44 -6.24
N SER A 114 -10.62 1.37 -7.01
CA SER A 114 -10.51 0.01 -6.49
C SER A 114 -9.44 -0.75 -7.27
N PHE A 115 -8.50 -1.37 -6.54
CA PHE A 115 -7.43 -2.15 -7.16
C PHE A 115 -6.90 -3.21 -6.20
N THR A 116 -6.44 -4.32 -6.78
CA THR A 116 -5.83 -5.43 -6.05
C THR A 116 -4.39 -5.63 -6.50
N MET A 117 -3.46 -5.56 -5.55
CA MET A 117 -2.05 -5.81 -5.77
C MET A 117 -1.67 -7.17 -5.20
N VAL A 118 -0.98 -7.98 -6.01
CA VAL A 118 -0.44 -9.27 -5.60
C VAL A 118 1.08 -9.18 -5.61
N TYR A 119 1.66 -9.42 -4.45
CA TYR A 119 3.10 -9.45 -4.24
C TYR A 119 3.53 -10.89 -3.99
N GLU A 120 4.59 -11.30 -4.67
CA GLU A 120 5.29 -12.54 -4.40
C GLU A 120 6.59 -12.19 -3.70
N LYS A 121 6.89 -12.92 -2.63
CA LYS A 121 8.15 -12.77 -1.91
C LYS A 121 9.28 -13.25 -2.83
N GLN A 122 10.22 -12.35 -3.11
CA GLN A 122 11.48 -12.67 -3.78
C GLN A 122 12.51 -13.15 -2.77
#